data_AF-A0A521SUP1-F1
#
_entry.id   AF-A0A521SUP1-F1
#
_cell.length_a   1.000
_cell.length_b   1.000
_cell.length_c   1.000
_cell.angle_alpha   90.00
_cell.angle_beta   90.00
_cell.angle_gamma   90.00
#
_symmetry.space_group_name_H-M   'P 1'
#
loop_
_entity.id
_entity.type
_entity.pdbx_description
1 polymer ?
#
loop_
_entity_poly.entity_id
_entity_poly.type
_entity_poly.pdbx_seq_one_letter_code
_entity_poly.pdbx_strand_id
1 'polypeptide(L)'
;MKLERIISVVIGAAAFGFAHGLITGESLRATFTPDPLIRPWFTNSTGSVAFTAALVAIAGFAYALAAADRRGAMTRGVTVGVGAIAAMLAVMVRFGIGNLGPIVFAVGGAILLAAGTAGGGLAATMKRA
;
A
#
# COMPACT_ATOMS: atom_id res chain seq x y z
N MET A 1 19.95 -4.91 -10.50
CA MET A 1 19.00 -5.76 -9.76
C MET A 1 18.73 -5.34 -8.29
N LYS A 2 19.74 -5.01 -7.46
CA LYS A 2 19.48 -4.62 -6.04
C LYS A 2 18.83 -3.23 -5.89
N LEU A 3 19.30 -2.23 -6.63
CA LEU A 3 18.82 -0.84 -6.51
C LEU A 3 17.34 -0.69 -6.91
N GLU A 4 16.92 -1.27 -8.03
CA GLU A 4 15.52 -1.18 -8.48
C GLU A 4 14.52 -1.77 -7.50
N ARG A 5 14.89 -2.87 -6.82
CA ARG A 5 14.07 -3.47 -5.76
C ARG A 5 13.98 -2.58 -4.54
N ILE A 6 15.08 -1.95 -4.14
CA ILE A 6 15.09 -0.98 -3.03
C ILE A 6 14.15 0.18 -3.36
N ILE A 7 14.24 0.73 -4.58
CA ILE A 7 13.36 1.82 -5.01
C ILE A 7 11.88 1.38 -4.99
N SER A 8 11.55 0.19 -5.49
CA SER A 8 10.18 -0.34 -5.40
C SER A 8 9.67 -0.43 -3.96
N VAL A 9 10.51 -0.91 -3.04
CA VAL A 9 10.16 -0.99 -1.61
C VAL A 9 9.91 0.41 -1.05
N VAL A 10 10.79 1.37 -1.34
CA VAL A 10 10.65 2.76 -0.88
C VAL A 10 9.37 3.40 -1.42
N ILE A 11 9.03 3.16 -2.70
CA ILE A 11 7.79 3.66 -3.31
C ILE A 11 6.57 3.08 -2.61
N GLY A 12 6.55 1.77 -2.34
CA GLY A 12 5.46 1.14 -1.59
C GLY A 12 5.31 1.70 -0.17
N ALA A 13 6.43 1.85 0.53
CA ALA A 13 6.46 2.41 1.87
C ALA A 13 5.96 3.86 1.89
N ALA A 14 6.40 4.68 0.93
CA ALA A 14 5.96 6.06 0.78
C ALA A 14 4.47 6.16 0.45
N ALA A 15 3.94 5.32 -0.44
CA ALA A 15 2.52 5.29 -0.78
C ALA A 15 1.65 4.96 0.43
N PHE A 16 2.02 3.93 1.19
CA PHE A 16 1.33 3.60 2.45
C PHE A 16 1.44 4.72 3.48
N GLY A 17 2.65 5.24 3.72
CA GLY A 17 2.89 6.30 4.71
C GLY A 17 2.12 7.58 4.38
N PHE A 18 2.05 7.95 3.10
CA PHE A 18 1.25 9.08 2.62
C PHE A 18 -0.24 8.83 2.85
N ALA A 19 -0.76 7.66 2.46
CA ALA A 19 -2.15 7.30 2.71
C ALA A 19 -2.51 7.36 4.20
N HIS A 20 -1.65 6.79 5.04
CA HIS A 20 -1.82 6.78 6.49
C HIS A 20 -1.78 8.19 7.08
N GLY A 21 -0.85 9.04 6.64
CA GLY A 21 -0.79 10.45 7.05
C GLY A 21 -2.06 11.22 6.69
N LEU A 22 -2.61 10.99 5.49
CA LEU A 22 -3.87 11.60 5.08
C LEU A 22 -5.07 11.12 5.92
N ILE A 23 -5.20 9.81 6.15
CA ILE A 23 -6.30 9.22 6.92
C ILE A 23 -6.26 9.66 8.40
N THR A 24 -5.06 9.85 8.95
CA THR A 24 -4.86 10.27 10.34
C THR A 24 -4.94 11.79 10.53
N GLY A 25 -4.84 12.58 9.45
CA GLY A 25 -4.93 14.04 9.49
C GLY A 25 -6.36 14.54 9.73
N GLU A 26 -6.48 15.70 10.40
CA GLU A 26 -7.78 16.27 10.82
C GLU A 26 -8.77 16.47 9.67
N SER A 27 -8.28 16.85 8.48
CA SER A 27 -9.13 17.20 7.34
C SER A 27 -9.85 16.03 6.70
N LEU A 28 -9.23 14.84 6.69
CA LEU A 28 -9.79 13.64 6.04
C LEU A 28 -10.20 12.57 7.05
N ARG A 29 -9.76 12.68 8.31
CA ARG A 29 -10.14 11.75 9.38
C ARG A 29 -11.66 11.68 9.54
N ALA A 30 -12.37 12.80 9.58
CA ALA A 30 -13.82 12.81 9.75
C ALA A 30 -14.56 12.13 8.57
N THR A 31 -14.00 12.19 7.37
CA THR A 31 -14.57 11.54 6.18
C THR A 31 -14.34 10.04 6.19
N PHE A 32 -13.14 9.61 6.58
CA PHE A 32 -12.75 8.20 6.51
C PHE A 32 -13.05 7.42 7.78
N THR A 33 -12.94 8.04 8.96
CA THR A 33 -13.20 7.43 10.27
C THR A 33 -14.05 8.40 11.10
N PRO A 34 -15.37 8.50 10.81
CA PRO A 34 -16.24 9.50 11.44
C PRO A 34 -16.43 9.31 12.94
N ASP A 35 -16.20 8.10 13.46
CA ASP A 35 -16.21 7.83 14.89
C ASP A 35 -14.88 8.30 15.54
N PRO A 36 -14.90 9.33 16.41
CA PRO A 36 -13.70 9.85 17.05
C PRO A 36 -13.09 8.88 18.08
N LEU A 37 -13.85 7.90 18.56
CA LEU A 37 -13.38 6.89 19.52
C LEU A 37 -12.57 5.77 18.85
N ILE A 38 -12.73 5.61 17.53
CA ILE A 38 -11.98 4.64 16.74
C ILE A 38 -10.62 5.24 16.40
N ARG A 39 -9.54 4.50 16.70
CA ARG A 39 -8.19 4.90 16.30
C ARG A 39 -8.14 5.06 14.78
N PRO A 40 -7.44 6.06 14.23
CA PRO A 40 -7.36 6.24 12.79
C PRO A 40 -6.42 5.19 12.20
N TRP A 41 -6.99 4.04 11.82
CA TRP A 41 -6.27 2.95 11.20
C TRP A 41 -6.93 2.61 9.87
N PHE A 42 -6.12 2.25 8.86
CA PHE A 42 -6.68 2.16 7.51
C PHE A 42 -7.68 0.99 7.35
N THR A 43 -7.60 -0.05 8.18
CA THR A 43 -8.58 -1.15 8.17
C THR A 43 -9.83 -0.86 8.98
N ASN A 44 -9.95 0.31 9.61
CA ASN A 44 -11.10 0.65 10.45
C ASN A 44 -12.32 1.14 9.65
N SER A 45 -12.14 1.43 8.36
CA SER A 45 -13.24 1.74 7.47
C SER A 45 -12.96 1.30 6.05
N THR A 46 -14.03 0.92 5.34
CA THR A 46 -13.96 0.57 3.92
C THR A 46 -13.37 1.72 3.08
N GLY A 47 -13.68 2.97 3.42
CA GLY A 47 -13.13 4.14 2.74
C GLY A 47 -11.61 4.25 2.87
N SER A 48 -11.07 4.07 4.09
CA SER A 48 -9.63 4.09 4.34
C SER A 48 -8.90 2.94 3.66
N VAL A 49 -9.53 1.75 3.65
CA VAL A 49 -9.03 0.56 2.94
C VAL A 49 -8.93 0.85 1.45
N ALA A 50 -10.03 1.30 0.84
CA ALA A 50 -10.10 1.58 -0.59
C ALA A 50 -9.11 2.66 -1.00
N PHE A 51 -9.00 3.73 -0.21
CA PHE A 51 -8.07 4.83 -0.46
C PHE A 51 -6.60 4.37 -0.42
N THR A 52 -6.23 3.62 0.63
CA THR A 52 -4.87 3.10 0.78
C THR A 52 -4.53 2.12 -0.35
N ALA A 53 -5.43 1.20 -0.67
CA ALA A 53 -5.26 0.25 -1.76
C ALA A 53 -5.11 0.97 -3.12
N ALA A 54 -5.92 2.01 -3.37
CA ALA A 54 -5.83 2.79 -4.59
C ALA A 54 -4.46 3.49 -4.74
N LEU A 55 -3.96 4.12 -3.68
CA LEU A 55 -2.65 4.79 -3.70
C LEU A 55 -1.51 3.79 -3.94
N VAL A 56 -1.54 2.62 -3.31
CA VAL A 56 -0.53 1.56 -3.53
C VAL A 56 -0.61 1.01 -4.94
N ALA A 57 -1.82 0.81 -5.48
CA ALA A 57 -2.00 0.36 -6.86
C ALA A 57 -1.50 1.40 -7.88
N ILE A 58 -1.79 2.68 -7.67
CA ILE A 58 -1.30 3.78 -8.51
C ILE A 58 0.22 3.86 -8.47
N ALA A 59 0.83 3.78 -7.29
CA ALA A 59 2.28 3.77 -7.14
C ALA A 59 2.91 2.56 -7.82
N GLY A 60 2.31 1.38 -7.66
CA GLY A 60 2.71 0.14 -8.31
C GLY A 60 2.67 0.26 -9.83
N PHE A 61 1.57 0.77 -10.37
CA PHE A 61 1.38 1.03 -11.79
C PHE A 61 2.41 2.02 -12.34
N ALA A 62 2.51 3.21 -11.74
CA ALA A 62 3.37 4.29 -12.21
C ALA A 62 4.85 3.86 -12.27
N TYR A 63 5.33 3.15 -11.25
CA TYR A 63 6.70 2.65 -11.23
C TYR A 63 6.92 1.44 -12.16
N ALA A 64 5.92 0.56 -12.29
CA ALA A 64 6.00 -0.60 -13.16
C ALA A 64 5.96 -0.24 -14.65
N LEU A 65 5.40 0.91 -15.05
CA LEU A 65 5.46 1.42 -16.42
C LEU A 65 6.90 1.63 -16.92
N ALA A 66 7.85 1.90 -16.03
CA ALA A 66 9.26 2.04 -16.39
C ALA A 66 9.99 0.69 -16.57
N ALA A 67 9.29 -0.45 -16.45
CA ALA A 67 9.92 -1.77 -16.65
C ALA A 67 10.18 -2.04 -18.14
N ALA A 68 11.24 -2.79 -18.43
CA ALA A 68 11.56 -3.18 -19.80
C ALA A 68 10.53 -4.16 -20.40
N ASP A 69 10.04 -5.10 -19.58
CA ASP A 69 9.14 -6.17 -20.01
C ASP A 69 7.98 -6.41 -19.02
N ARG A 70 7.06 -7.31 -19.40
CA ARG A 70 5.88 -7.69 -18.61
C ARG A 70 6.23 -8.26 -17.23
N ARG A 71 7.26 -9.11 -17.19
CA ARG A 71 7.69 -9.79 -15.95
C ARG A 71 8.30 -8.79 -14.98
N GLY A 72 9.09 -7.84 -15.49
CA GLY A 72 9.64 -6.72 -14.75
C GLY A 72 8.53 -5.82 -14.20
N ALA A 73 7.51 -5.51 -14.99
CA ALA A 73 6.36 -4.71 -14.54
C ALA A 73 5.62 -5.40 -13.37
N MET A 74 5.29 -6.68 -13.51
CA MET A 74 4.66 -7.44 -12.43
C MET A 74 5.55 -7.52 -11.18
N THR A 75 6.84 -7.81 -11.35
CA THR A 75 7.79 -7.92 -10.23
C THR A 75 7.90 -6.59 -9.46
N ARG A 76 7.95 -5.46 -10.18
CA ARG A 76 7.99 -4.13 -9.59
C ARG A 76 6.70 -3.83 -8.80
N GLY A 77 5.53 -4.13 -9.35
CA GLY A 77 4.25 -3.95 -8.65
C GLY A 77 4.14 -4.79 -7.37
N VAL A 78 4.50 -6.08 -7.43
CA VAL A 78 4.55 -6.94 -6.23
C VAL A 78 5.50 -6.37 -5.17
N THR A 79 6.68 -5.89 -5.59
CA THR A 79 7.68 -5.33 -4.67
C THR A 79 7.19 -4.02 -4.03
N VAL A 80 6.42 -3.21 -4.74
CA VAL A 80 5.72 -2.04 -4.16
C VAL A 80 4.72 -2.49 -3.09
N GLY A 81 3.93 -3.53 -3.35
CA GLY A 81 3.03 -4.12 -2.33
C GLY A 81 3.80 -4.56 -1.08
N VAL A 82 4.94 -5.23 -1.25
CA VAL A 82 5.82 -5.63 -0.13
C VAL A 82 6.35 -4.42 0.66
N GLY A 83 6.74 -3.34 -0.03
CA GLY A 83 7.17 -2.11 0.63
C GLY A 83 6.06 -1.46 1.47
N ALA A 84 4.82 -1.47 0.96
CA ALA A 84 3.66 -0.98 1.70
C ALA A 84 3.40 -1.82 2.96
N ILE A 85 3.53 -3.15 2.87
CA ILE A 85 3.41 -4.06 4.03
C ILE A 85 4.51 -3.76 5.07
N ALA A 86 5.74 -3.55 4.63
CA ALA A 86 6.85 -3.21 5.53
C ALA A 86 6.59 -1.90 6.29
N ALA A 87 6.05 -0.88 5.61
CA ALA A 87 5.67 0.37 6.27
C ALA A 87 4.49 0.18 7.23
N MET A 88 3.46 -0.60 6.85
CA MET A 88 2.36 -0.97 7.74
C MET A 88 2.87 -1.63 9.02
N LEU A 89 3.79 -2.60 8.90
CA LEU A 89 4.42 -3.26 10.03
C LEU A 89 5.18 -2.28 10.93
N ALA A 90 5.96 -1.37 10.35
CA ALA A 90 6.67 -0.35 11.10
C ALA A 90 5.72 0.55 11.91
N VAL A 91 4.61 0.96 11.30
CA VAL A 91 3.56 1.74 11.98
C VAL A 91 2.91 0.91 13.09
N MET A 92 2.59 -0.37 12.86
CA MET A 92 2.01 -1.25 13.88
C MET A 92 2.93 -1.42 15.10
N VAL A 93 4.24 -1.63 14.86
CA VAL A 93 5.24 -1.71 15.92
C VAL A 93 5.32 -0.39 16.70
N ARG A 94 5.23 0.75 16.01
CA ARG A 94 5.32 2.08 16.63
C ARG A 94 4.13 2.46 17.51
N PHE A 95 2.91 2.07 17.13
CA PHE A 95 1.66 2.48 17.80
C PHE A 95 1.03 1.41 18.69
N GLY A 96 1.59 0.20 18.69
CA GLY A 96 1.12 -0.95 19.46
C GLY A 96 0.10 -1.78 18.69
N ILE A 97 0.36 -3.09 18.65
CA ILE A 97 -0.37 -4.08 17.85
C ILE A 97 -1.80 -4.31 18.38
N GLY A 98 -2.00 -4.16 19.70
CA GLY A 98 -3.25 -4.54 20.37
C GLY A 98 -3.65 -5.99 20.09
N ASN A 99 -4.84 -6.40 20.53
CA ASN A 99 -5.36 -7.75 20.23
C ASN A 99 -5.82 -7.92 18.76
N LEU A 100 -5.97 -6.81 18.01
CA LEU A 100 -6.44 -6.82 16.63
C LEU A 100 -5.32 -6.89 15.59
N GLY A 101 -4.06 -6.67 15.99
CA GLY A 101 -2.97 -6.56 15.04
C GLY A 101 -2.72 -7.79 14.16
N PRO A 102 -2.93 -9.05 14.60
CA PRO A 102 -2.85 -10.19 13.69
C PRO A 102 -3.87 -10.16 12.54
N ILE A 103 -5.11 -9.73 12.82
CA ILE A 103 -6.18 -9.60 11.82
C ILE A 103 -5.86 -8.46 10.86
N VAL A 104 -5.44 -7.32 11.42
CA VAL A 104 -5.00 -6.14 10.67
C VAL A 104 -3.83 -6.50 9.75
N PHE A 105 -2.89 -7.32 10.22
CA PHE A 105 -1.76 -7.77 9.42
C PHE A 105 -2.18 -8.71 8.30
N ALA A 106 -3.01 -9.71 8.59
CA ALA A 106 -3.45 -10.69 7.59
C ALA A 106 -4.29 -10.03 6.48
N VAL A 107 -5.33 -9.28 6.88
CA VAL A 107 -6.25 -8.63 5.93
C VAL A 107 -5.57 -7.44 5.26
N GLY A 108 -4.95 -6.56 6.05
CA GLY A 108 -4.27 -5.38 5.51
C GLY A 108 -3.10 -5.76 4.61
N GLY A 109 -2.30 -6.75 4.99
CA GLY A 109 -1.20 -7.24 4.19
C GLY A 109 -1.66 -7.83 2.85
N ALA A 110 -2.72 -8.65 2.86
CA ALA A 110 -3.30 -9.19 1.62
C ALA A 110 -3.79 -8.10 0.68
N ILE A 111 -4.45 -7.06 1.21
CA ILE A 111 -4.97 -5.94 0.43
C ILE A 111 -3.82 -5.14 -0.21
N LEU A 112 -2.77 -4.82 0.56
CA LEU A 112 -1.63 -4.05 0.06
C LEU A 112 -0.84 -4.82 -1.00
N LEU A 113 -0.67 -6.13 -0.82
CA LEU A 113 -0.04 -7.00 -1.83
C LEU A 113 -0.87 -7.08 -3.10
N ALA A 114 -2.19 -7.28 -2.97
CA ALA A 114 -3.11 -7.32 -4.10
C ALA A 114 -3.13 -6.00 -4.87
N ALA A 115 -3.13 -4.86 -4.16
CA ALA A 115 -3.07 -3.54 -4.75
C ALA A 115 -1.79 -3.32 -5.57
N GLY A 116 -0.62 -3.61 -4.99
CA GLY A 116 0.66 -3.50 -5.71
C GLY A 116 0.72 -4.43 -6.92
N THR A 117 0.23 -5.66 -6.77
CA THR A 117 0.15 -6.64 -7.86
C THR A 117 -0.79 -6.18 -8.97
N ALA A 118 -1.96 -5.63 -8.64
CA ALA A 118 -2.92 -5.10 -9.61
C ALA A 118 -2.31 -3.93 -10.40
N GLY A 119 -1.63 -3.00 -9.72
CA GLY A 119 -0.91 -1.91 -10.39
C GLY A 119 0.17 -2.41 -11.35
N GLY A 120 1.00 -3.36 -10.91
CA GLY A 120 2.02 -3.98 -11.76
C GLY A 120 1.44 -4.79 -12.92
N GLY A 121 0.34 -5.51 -12.69
CA GLY A 121 -0.39 -6.27 -13.71
C GLY A 121 -0.97 -5.36 -14.78
N LEU A 122 -1.59 -4.25 -14.38
CA LEU A 122 -2.09 -3.24 -15.31
C LEU A 122 -0.94 -2.61 -16.13
N ALA A 123 0.22 -2.33 -15.52
CA ALA A 123 1.38 -1.87 -16.27
C ALA A 123 1.91 -2.95 -17.24
N ALA A 124 1.84 -4.23 -16.86
CA ALA A 124 2.27 -5.35 -17.69
C ALA A 124 1.37 -5.54 -18.93
N THR A 125 0.05 -5.33 -18.84
CA THR A 125 -0.84 -5.42 -20.00
C THR A 125 -0.55 -4.35 -21.05
N MET A 126 0.02 -3.20 -20.64
CA MET A 126 0.45 -2.13 -21.54
C MET A 126 1.78 -2.42 -22.25
N LYS A 127 2.51 -3.46 -21.85
CA LYS A 127 3.77 -3.87 -22.50
C LYS A 127 3.46 -4.83 -23.66
N ARG A 128 3.92 -4.47 -24.86
CA ARG A 128 3.88 -5.37 -26.03
C ARG A 128 4.83 -6.55 -25.80
N ALA A 129 4.45 -7.73 -26.29
CA ALA A 129 5.24 -8.96 -26.20
C ALA A 129 6.49 -8.85 -27.06
#